data_AF-A0A8R1IRK0-F1
#
_entry.id   AF-A0A8R1IRK0-F1
#
_cell.length_a   1.000
_cell.length_b   1.000
_cell.length_c   1.000
_cell.angle_alpha   90.00
_cell.angle_beta   90.00
_cell.angle_gamma   90.00
#
_symmetry.space_group_name_H-M   'P 1'
#
loop_
_entity.id
_entity.type
_entity.pdbx_description
1 polymer ?
#
loop_
_entity_poly.entity_id
_entity_poly.type
_entity_poly.pdbx_seq_one_letter_code
_entity_poly.pdbx_strand_id
1 'polypeptide(L)'
;MDRNILRTCREDPRRTSTDIQVSVTSPNEPVPLRRTIRRRLQVAGLHGRRPVKKPFVSLKNRKARVEWAKQHLSWGPREWANHIWSDESKFNIYAAQYQFPTVKHGGGSVMVWGCFSDTSMGSLKRIVGTMVRYVYEDILENTM
;
A
#
# COMPACT_ATOMS: atom_id res chain seq x y z
N MET A 1 -19.05 13.97 -28.50
CA MET A 1 -19.32 12.87 -27.54
C MET A 1 -18.08 12.08 -27.12
N ASP A 2 -17.42 11.29 -27.99
CA ASP A 2 -16.33 10.36 -27.60
C ASP A 2 -15.10 11.04 -26.95
N ARG A 3 -14.65 12.19 -27.50
CA ARG A 3 -13.54 12.95 -26.90
C ARG A 3 -13.84 13.41 -25.47
N ASN A 4 -15.08 13.76 -25.18
CA ASN A 4 -15.52 14.16 -23.84
C ASN A 4 -15.53 12.96 -22.89
N ILE A 5 -16.00 11.79 -23.33
CA ILE A 5 -15.97 10.54 -22.55
C ILE A 5 -14.54 10.19 -22.11
N LEU A 6 -13.59 10.25 -23.04
CA LEU A 6 -12.18 9.93 -22.75
C LEU A 6 -11.53 10.98 -21.85
N ARG A 7 -11.81 12.27 -22.08
CA ARG A 7 -11.31 13.36 -21.25
C ARG A 7 -11.78 13.22 -19.81
N THR A 8 -13.09 13.05 -19.59
CA THR A 8 -13.69 12.91 -18.26
C THR A 8 -13.05 11.76 -17.46
N CYS A 9 -12.78 10.62 -18.11
CA CYS A 9 -12.15 9.46 -17.48
C CYS A 9 -10.65 9.67 -17.18
N ARG A 10 -9.93 10.44 -18.02
CA ARG A 10 -8.51 10.75 -17.79
C ARG A 10 -8.29 11.79 -16.70
N GLU A 11 -9.20 12.74 -16.56
CA GLU A 11 -9.18 13.72 -15.46
C GLU A 11 -9.34 13.04 -14.10
N ASP A 12 -10.27 12.09 -14.00
CA ASP A 12 -10.48 11.30 -12.79
C ASP A 12 -10.75 9.83 -13.13
N PRO A 13 -9.74 8.95 -12.98
CA PRO A 13 -9.85 7.52 -13.23
C PRO A 13 -10.84 6.79 -12.30
N ARG A 14 -11.36 7.43 -11.25
CA ARG A 14 -12.35 6.84 -10.33
C ARG A 14 -13.80 7.06 -10.77
N ARG A 15 -14.05 7.92 -11.76
CA ARG A 15 -15.41 8.20 -12.24
C ARG A 15 -16.04 6.94 -12.83
N THR A 16 -17.28 6.67 -12.44
CA THR A 16 -18.05 5.55 -12.99
C THR A 16 -18.63 5.91 -14.36
N SER A 17 -19.09 4.90 -15.09
CA SER A 17 -19.84 5.13 -16.34
C SER A 17 -21.09 6.00 -16.15
N THR A 18 -21.65 6.05 -14.94
CA THR A 18 -22.81 6.87 -14.61
C THR A 18 -22.39 8.33 -14.42
N ASP A 19 -21.30 8.59 -13.70
CA ASP A 19 -20.78 9.94 -13.50
C ASP A 19 -20.31 10.55 -14.83
N ILE A 20 -19.68 9.72 -15.68
CA ILE A 20 -19.30 10.13 -17.04
C ILE A 20 -20.54 10.47 -17.87
N GLN A 21 -21.62 9.69 -17.78
CA GLN A 21 -22.88 9.97 -18.47
C GLN A 21 -23.44 11.35 -18.10
N VAL A 22 -23.47 11.67 -16.80
CA VAL A 22 -23.92 12.98 -16.30
C VAL A 22 -23.04 14.09 -16.86
N SER A 23 -21.72 13.94 -16.81
CA SER A 23 -20.78 14.97 -17.27
C SER A 23 -20.78 15.23 -18.78
N VAL A 24 -21.19 14.25 -19.60
CA VAL A 24 -21.16 14.33 -21.07
C VAL A 24 -22.54 14.69 -21.64
N THR A 25 -23.60 14.66 -20.82
CA THR A 25 -24.95 15.02 -21.24
C THR A 25 -25.07 16.52 -21.47
N SER A 26 -25.57 16.89 -22.65
CA SER A 26 -25.85 18.28 -23.04
C SER A 26 -27.35 18.44 -23.30
N PRO A 27 -27.97 19.61 -23.01
CA PRO A 27 -29.39 19.86 -23.28
C PRO A 27 -29.80 19.64 -24.75
N ASN A 28 -28.85 19.81 -25.67
CA ASN A 28 -29.09 19.74 -27.12
C ASN A 28 -28.72 18.40 -27.75
N GLU A 29 -28.22 17.42 -26.98
CA GLU A 29 -27.78 16.13 -27.50
C GLU A 29 -28.49 14.95 -26.80
N PRO A 30 -28.77 13.85 -27.52
CA PRO A 30 -29.29 12.63 -26.91
C PRO A 30 -28.34 12.08 -25.85
N VAL A 31 -28.88 11.68 -24.69
CA VAL A 31 -28.11 11.14 -23.59
C VAL A 31 -27.41 9.84 -24.01
N PRO A 32 -26.07 9.72 -23.89
CA PRO A 32 -25.37 8.48 -24.20
C PRO A 32 -25.78 7.36 -23.25
N LEU A 33 -26.08 6.17 -23.78
CA LEU A 33 -26.26 4.99 -22.95
C LEU A 33 -24.95 4.62 -22.23
N ARG A 34 -25.03 4.20 -20.96
CA ARG A 34 -23.87 3.74 -20.17
C ARG A 34 -23.09 2.60 -20.84
N ARG A 35 -23.78 1.71 -21.57
CA ARG A 35 -23.16 0.64 -22.37
C ARG A 35 -22.25 1.21 -23.47
N THR A 36 -22.70 2.27 -24.16
CA THR A 36 -21.91 2.97 -25.18
C THR A 36 -20.67 3.58 -24.58
N ILE A 37 -20.80 4.26 -23.43
CA ILE A 37 -19.66 4.85 -22.70
C ILE A 37 -18.61 3.77 -22.37
N ARG A 38 -19.03 2.65 -21.77
CA ARG A 38 -18.11 1.54 -21.44
C ARG A 38 -17.42 0.97 -22.67
N ARG A 39 -18.17 0.75 -23.76
CA ARG A 39 -17.60 0.24 -25.02
C ARG A 39 -16.55 1.20 -25.57
N ARG A 40 -16.84 2.51 -25.58
CA ARG A 40 -15.89 3.53 -26.06
C ARG A 40 -14.63 3.61 -25.20
N LEU A 41 -14.75 3.50 -23.88
CA LEU A 41 -13.62 3.41 -22.97
C LEU A 41 -12.75 2.16 -23.25
N GLN A 42 -13.39 1.00 -23.42
CA GLN A 42 -12.68 -0.25 -23.73
C GLN A 42 -11.95 -0.20 -25.07
N VAL A 43 -12.58 0.35 -26.13
CA VAL A 43 -11.93 0.55 -27.43
C VAL A 43 -10.70 1.45 -27.32
N ALA A 44 -10.71 2.42 -26.40
CA ALA A 44 -9.58 3.29 -26.11
C ALA A 44 -8.56 2.68 -25.11
N GLY A 45 -8.70 1.40 -24.73
CA GLY A 45 -7.82 0.70 -23.79
C GLY A 45 -8.02 1.09 -22.31
N LEU A 46 -9.11 1.79 -21.98
CA LEU A 46 -9.43 2.19 -20.61
C LEU A 46 -10.35 1.14 -19.96
N HIS A 47 -9.81 0.44 -18.96
CA HIS A 47 -10.50 -0.61 -18.23
C HIS A 47 -10.70 -0.25 -16.77
N GLY A 48 -11.84 -0.63 -16.20
CA GLY A 48 -12.07 -0.54 -14.77
C GLY A 48 -11.11 -1.45 -14.01
N ARG A 49 -10.42 -0.90 -13.00
CA ARG A 49 -9.53 -1.65 -12.11
C ARG A 49 -9.86 -1.34 -10.66
N ARG A 50 -9.60 -2.29 -9.77
CA ARG A 50 -9.69 -2.06 -8.32
C ARG A 50 -8.43 -1.33 -7.86
N PRO A 51 -8.54 -0.16 -7.21
CA PRO A 51 -7.38 0.52 -6.66
C PRO A 51 -6.74 -0.32 -5.55
N VAL A 52 -5.41 -0.35 -5.51
CA VAL A 52 -4.64 -1.00 -4.45
C VAL A 52 -4.88 -0.25 -3.13
N LYS A 53 -5.18 -0.98 -2.05
CA LYS A 53 -5.27 -0.42 -0.70
C LYS A 53 -3.86 0.01 -0.27
N LYS A 54 -3.67 1.31 -0.03
CA LYS A 54 -2.39 1.87 0.43
C LYS A 54 -2.62 2.58 1.77
N PRO A 55 -1.68 2.51 2.72
CA PRO A 55 -1.76 3.31 3.93
C PRO A 55 -1.72 4.79 3.57
N PHE A 56 -2.44 5.60 4.33
CA PHE A 56 -2.38 7.05 4.18
C PHE A 56 -1.01 7.56 4.64
N VAL A 57 -0.39 8.40 3.82
CA VAL A 57 0.90 9.03 4.13
C VAL A 57 0.67 10.53 4.17
N SER A 58 0.94 11.15 5.32
CA SER A 58 0.82 12.60 5.48
C SER A 58 1.73 13.35 4.51
N LEU A 59 1.41 14.62 4.22
CA LEU A 59 2.23 15.45 3.34
C LEU A 59 3.67 15.60 3.87
N LYS A 60 3.82 15.75 5.19
CA LYS A 60 5.12 15.79 5.89
C LYS A 60 5.91 14.51 5.65
N ASN A 61 5.31 13.34 5.89
CA ASN A 61 5.98 12.06 5.72
C ASN A 61 6.30 11.78 4.24
N ARG A 62 5.45 12.22 3.31
CA ARG A 62 5.71 12.10 1.87
C ARG A 62 6.96 12.91 1.47
N LYS A 63 7.09 14.16 1.95
CA LYS A 63 8.28 14.98 1.70
C LYS A 63 9.52 14.32 2.28
N ALA A 64 9.46 13.88 3.54
CA ALA A 64 10.59 13.21 4.21
C ALA A 64 11.04 11.93 3.47
N ARG A 65 10.09 11.10 3.01
CA ARG A 65 10.40 9.88 2.25
C ARG A 65 11.06 10.18 0.90
N VAL A 66 10.59 11.20 0.19
CA VAL A 66 11.18 11.61 -1.09
C VAL A 66 12.58 12.18 -0.89
N GLU A 67 12.77 13.01 0.14
CA GLU A 67 14.07 13.57 0.47
C GLU A 67 15.08 12.47 0.82
N TRP A 68 14.70 11.56 1.71
CA TRP A 68 15.52 10.39 2.06
C TRP A 68 15.87 9.56 0.83
N ALA A 69 14.89 9.24 -0.03
CA ALA A 69 15.13 8.46 -1.25
C ALA A 69 16.08 9.16 -2.24
N LYS A 70 16.02 10.50 -2.34
CA LYS A 70 16.93 11.27 -3.19
C LYS A 70 18.36 11.26 -2.66
N GLN A 71 18.53 11.41 -1.35
CA GLN A 71 19.84 11.40 -0.69
C GLN A 71 20.55 10.04 -0.85
N HIS A 72 19.78 8.96 -0.91
CA HIS A 72 20.28 7.59 -1.01
C HIS A 72 20.17 7.02 -2.44
N LEU A 73 19.91 7.87 -3.44
CA LEU A 73 19.71 7.43 -4.82
C LEU A 73 21.00 6.89 -5.46
N SER A 74 22.15 7.44 -5.06
CA SER A 74 23.46 7.05 -5.58
C SER A 74 24.05 5.82 -4.88
N TRP A 75 23.42 5.33 -3.83
CA TRP A 75 23.94 4.19 -3.07
C TRP A 75 23.89 2.92 -3.90
N GLY A 76 25.07 2.31 -4.07
CA GLY A 76 25.22 1.02 -4.70
C GLY A 76 24.99 -0.16 -3.75
N PRO A 77 25.09 -1.40 -4.26
CA PRO A 77 24.92 -2.61 -3.45
C PRO A 77 25.87 -2.67 -2.24
N ARG A 78 27.09 -2.13 -2.35
CA ARG A 78 28.07 -2.13 -1.25
C ARG A 78 27.63 -1.25 -0.09
N GLU A 79 27.08 -0.07 -0.38
CA GLU A 79 26.54 0.80 0.66
C GLU A 79 25.34 0.15 1.35
N TRP A 80 24.42 -0.45 0.58
CA TRP A 80 23.28 -1.19 1.15
C TRP A 80 23.71 -2.41 1.96
N ALA A 81 24.79 -3.10 1.57
CA ALA A 81 25.29 -4.27 2.30
C ALA A 81 25.80 -3.95 3.71
N ASN A 82 26.19 -2.69 3.96
CA ASN A 82 26.62 -2.25 5.29
C ASN A 82 25.45 -1.93 6.24
N HIS A 83 24.20 -2.10 5.81
CA HIS A 83 23.01 -1.82 6.61
C HIS A 83 22.47 -3.08 7.27
N ILE A 84 22.19 -2.98 8.57
CA ILE A 84 21.39 -3.94 9.31
C ILE A 84 19.95 -3.41 9.35
N TRP A 85 19.03 -4.21 8.86
CA TRP A 85 17.60 -3.95 8.87
C TRP A 85 16.98 -4.67 10.06
N SER A 86 16.16 -3.97 10.85
CA SER A 86 15.41 -4.56 11.95
C SER A 86 13.95 -4.13 11.91
N ASP A 87 13.05 -5.00 12.35
CA ASP A 87 11.62 -4.70 12.51
C ASP A 87 10.97 -5.67 13.50
N GLU A 88 9.81 -5.27 14.01
CA GLU A 88 8.94 -6.14 14.79
C GLU A 88 7.76 -6.64 13.95
N SER A 89 7.51 -7.95 14.02
CA SER A 89 6.34 -8.55 13.38
C SER A 89 5.49 -9.33 14.36
N LYS A 90 4.18 -9.24 14.15
CA LYS A 90 3.18 -9.96 14.94
C LYS A 90 2.60 -11.10 14.10
N PHE A 91 2.85 -12.32 14.52
CA PHE A 91 2.30 -13.53 13.92
C PHE A 91 1.09 -13.99 14.72
N ASN A 92 -0.07 -14.07 14.07
CA ASN A 92 -1.28 -14.62 14.69
C ASN A 92 -1.28 -16.14 14.49
N ILE A 93 -1.58 -16.89 15.55
CA ILE A 93 -1.57 -18.36 15.51
C ILE A 93 -2.71 -18.90 14.62
N TYR A 94 -3.79 -18.12 14.49
CA TYR A 94 -4.93 -18.44 13.63
C TYR A 94 -5.05 -17.38 12.53
N ALA A 95 -5.01 -17.83 11.27
CA ALA A 95 -5.17 -16.97 10.11
C ALA A 95 -6.64 -16.91 9.69
N ALA A 96 -7.19 -15.70 9.60
CA ALA A 96 -8.58 -15.42 9.22
C ALA A 96 -8.90 -15.72 7.73
N GLN A 97 -8.06 -16.48 7.02
CA GLN A 97 -8.21 -16.71 5.58
C GLN A 97 -9.45 -17.57 5.24
N TYR A 98 -10.01 -18.28 6.21
CA TYR A 98 -11.21 -19.13 6.08
C TYR A 98 -12.30 -18.85 7.12
N GLN A 99 -12.20 -17.74 7.87
CA GLN A 99 -13.19 -17.35 8.88
C GLN A 99 -13.69 -15.94 8.61
N PHE A 100 -14.96 -15.66 8.91
CA PHE A 100 -15.53 -14.32 8.81
C PHE A 100 -14.64 -13.33 9.57
N PRO A 101 -14.32 -12.15 8.99
CA PRO A 101 -13.41 -11.20 9.61
C PRO A 101 -14.01 -10.70 10.93
N THR A 102 -13.54 -11.26 12.03
CA THR A 102 -13.84 -10.82 13.40
C THR A 102 -12.61 -10.09 13.96
N VAL A 103 -12.86 -8.98 14.67
CA VAL A 103 -11.85 -7.96 15.00
C VAL A 103 -10.78 -8.47 15.98
N LYS A 104 -11.07 -9.50 16.77
CA LYS A 104 -10.11 -10.11 17.71
C LYS A 104 -10.32 -11.62 17.75
N HIS A 105 -9.39 -12.36 17.14
CA HIS A 105 -9.34 -13.81 17.34
C HIS A 105 -8.68 -14.04 18.70
N GLY A 106 -9.39 -14.68 19.64
CA GLY A 106 -8.90 -15.04 20.98
C GLY A 106 -7.84 -16.14 20.98
N GLY A 107 -7.31 -16.51 19.81
CA GLY A 107 -6.38 -17.63 19.64
C GLY A 107 -4.89 -17.30 19.84
N GLY A 108 -4.58 -16.11 20.37
CA GLY A 108 -3.22 -15.72 20.69
C GLY A 108 -2.37 -15.30 19.49
N SER A 109 -1.26 -14.65 19.80
CA SER A 109 -0.32 -14.10 18.82
C SER A 109 1.08 -14.05 19.41
N VAL A 110 2.09 -14.25 18.58
CA VAL A 110 3.50 -14.13 18.96
C VAL A 110 4.06 -12.87 18.33
N MET A 111 4.67 -12.01 19.15
CA MET A 111 5.44 -10.86 18.70
C MET A 111 6.90 -11.26 18.64
N VAL A 112 7.57 -10.90 17.55
CA VAL A 112 8.96 -11.26 17.30
C VAL A 112 9.69 -10.03 16.79
N TRP A 113 10.88 -9.78 17.34
CA TRP A 113 11.86 -8.86 16.78
C TRP A 113 12.89 -9.65 16.01
N GLY A 114 13.31 -9.14 14.86
CA GLY A 114 14.41 -9.72 14.10
C GLY A 114 15.22 -8.66 13.39
N CYS A 115 16.46 -9.01 13.06
CA CYS A 115 17.28 -8.21 12.17
C CYS A 115 17.95 -9.06 11.09
N PHE A 116 18.35 -8.45 9.98
CA PHE A 116 19.11 -9.08 8.91
C PHE A 116 19.95 -8.06 8.16
N SER A 117 21.01 -8.50 7.51
CA SER A 117 21.82 -7.73 6.57
C SER A 117 21.78 -8.37 5.18
N ASP A 118 22.49 -7.80 4.22
CA ASP A 118 22.63 -8.37 2.88
C ASP A 118 23.28 -9.77 2.89
N THR A 119 24.20 -10.01 3.83
CA THR A 119 25.00 -11.25 3.87
C THR A 119 24.46 -12.31 4.82
N SER A 120 23.70 -11.92 5.85
CA SER A 120 23.29 -12.85 6.90
C SER A 120 21.97 -12.49 7.56
N MET A 121 21.29 -13.53 8.05
CA MET A 121 20.21 -13.35 9.02
C MET A 121 20.82 -13.00 10.36
N GLY A 122 20.31 -11.95 10.99
CA GLY A 122 20.62 -11.64 12.38
C GLY A 122 19.77 -12.47 13.32
N SER A 123 19.80 -12.08 14.59
CA SER A 123 19.07 -12.79 15.63
C SER A 123 17.56 -12.59 15.53
N LEU A 124 16.81 -13.61 15.96
CA LEU A 124 15.36 -13.58 16.07
C LEU A 124 14.95 -13.78 17.53
N LYS A 125 14.28 -12.78 18.11
CA LYS A 125 13.91 -12.76 19.53
C LYS A 125 12.39 -12.68 19.68
N ARG A 126 11.82 -13.67 20.37
CA ARG A 126 10.42 -13.63 20.77
C ARG A 126 10.24 -12.61 21.88
N ILE A 127 9.31 -11.68 21.69
CA ILE A 127 8.92 -10.69 22.70
C ILE A 127 7.74 -11.25 23.49
N VAL A 128 7.88 -11.27 24.81
CA VAL A 128 6.80 -11.66 25.73
C VAL A 128 6.08 -10.40 26.20
N GLY A 129 4.83 -10.22 25.77
CA GLY A 129 4.02 -9.05 26.11
C GLY A 129 4.14 -7.93 25.07
N THR A 130 4.03 -6.69 25.53
CA THR A 130 4.14 -5.49 24.68
C THR A 130 5.60 -5.07 24.58
N MET A 131 6.04 -4.72 23.37
CA MET A 131 7.36 -4.14 23.17
C MET A 131 7.45 -2.79 23.89
N VAL A 132 8.30 -2.72 24.91
CA VAL A 132 8.60 -1.50 25.68
C VAL A 132 10.06 -1.13 25.51
N ARG A 133 10.39 0.14 25.76
CA ARG A 133 11.75 0.68 25.58
C ARG A 133 12.84 -0.21 26.20
N TYR A 134 12.68 -0.62 27.46
CA TYR A 134 13.69 -1.43 28.16
C TYR A 134 13.93 -2.80 27.51
N VAL A 135 12.88 -3.41 26.95
CA VAL A 135 13.00 -4.68 26.22
C VAL A 135 13.72 -4.43 24.89
N TYR A 136 13.50 -3.28 24.25
CA TYR A 136 14.23 -2.90 23.04
C TYR A 136 15.72 -2.66 23.32
N GLU A 137 16.02 -1.88 24.36
CA GLU A 137 17.39 -1.61 24.81
C GLU A 137 18.14 -2.91 25.14
N ASP A 138 17.52 -3.79 25.92
CA ASP A 138 18.06 -5.12 26.25
C ASP A 138 18.32 -5.99 25.01
N ILE A 139 17.39 -5.98 24.04
CA ILE A 139 17.59 -6.70 22.79
C ILE A 139 18.78 -6.13 22.04
N LEU A 140 18.92 -4.81 21.92
CA LEU A 140 20.05 -4.22 21.20
C LEU A 140 21.38 -4.54 21.90
N GLU A 141 21.47 -4.39 23.21
CA GLU A 141 22.70 -4.63 23.98
C GLU A 141 23.15 -6.09 23.97
N ASN A 142 22.21 -7.03 24.00
CA ASN A 142 22.52 -8.46 24.10
C ASN A 142 22.51 -9.22 22.77
N THR A 143 22.21 -8.53 21.66
CA THR A 143 21.93 -9.20 20.38
C THR A 143 22.65 -8.58 19.18
N MET A 144 22.99 -7.28 19.23
CA MET A 144 23.83 -6.62 18.22
C MET A 144 25.22 -6.36 18.78
#